data_AF-A0A8J4H3N7-F1
#
_entry.id   AF-A0A8J4H3N7-F1
#
_cell.length_a   1.000
_cell.length_b   1.000
_cell.length_c   1.000
_cell.angle_alpha   90.00
_cell.angle_beta   90.00
_cell.angle_gamma   90.00
#
_symmetry.space_group_name_H-M   'P 1'
#
loop_
_entity.id
_entity.type
_entity.pdbx_description
1 polymer ?
#
loop_
_entity_poly.entity_id
_entity_poly.type
_entity_poly.pdbx_seq_one_letter_code
_entity_poly.pdbx_strand_id
1 'polypeptide(L)'
;MRKRWTAVLSLIALCVMVVLAGCTKSPATPEELFNKALKASTELKSYEFSSEATLKLEFPDSLMQADPATGMIAGFLGDITLSASGAYQEEPLKTEATMDLKLGGDVGMTIRVPVIMEQDKMWVKVPNIPMLAGIFPQDVVGKYIELDFEQLAEMDPQAGAFNPDAFNVETQKQLGMDIMGVLLKHFDEEEYVEIVNVEEAGLPAGVDASDVLRISLTQDQFQQVAATLVEDALPELIDVLAKPEYAALLGETIDAEQAKKDLAESQDEIKAGLEELKEMLIINELSMLMALDKDGNTPYSNLRFDFAIQQDGEQMAFKGSMSSTMTNFNGTPAFELEEPTADNTLTIDQLDELINAEMAF
;
A
#
# COMPACT_ATOMS: atom_id res chain seq x y z
N MET A 1 -24.98 12.50 -64.60
CA MET A 1 -25.18 12.52 -63.14
C MET A 1 -24.30 11.56 -62.33
N ARG A 2 -23.69 10.51 -62.93
CA ARG A 2 -22.84 9.52 -62.22
C ARG A 2 -21.39 9.94 -61.85
N LYS A 3 -20.86 11.07 -62.37
CA LYS A 3 -19.47 11.52 -62.13
C LYS A 3 -19.28 12.49 -60.95
N ARG A 4 -20.37 13.02 -60.37
CA ARG A 4 -20.30 13.96 -59.23
C ARG A 4 -20.41 13.27 -57.86
N TRP A 5 -20.95 12.06 -57.83
CA TRP A 5 -21.07 11.27 -56.59
C TRP A 5 -19.78 10.54 -56.25
N THR A 6 -18.99 10.13 -57.25
CA THR A 6 -17.67 9.52 -57.02
C THR A 6 -16.68 10.51 -56.41
N ALA A 7 -16.66 11.77 -56.84
CA ALA A 7 -15.77 12.79 -56.26
C ALA A 7 -16.10 13.13 -54.79
N VAL A 8 -17.38 13.08 -54.41
CA VAL A 8 -17.82 13.35 -53.02
C VAL A 8 -17.55 12.14 -52.12
N LEU A 9 -17.74 10.91 -52.60
CA LEU A 9 -17.37 9.69 -51.88
C LEU A 9 -15.84 9.54 -51.72
N SER A 10 -15.05 9.97 -52.69
CA SER A 10 -13.57 10.01 -52.57
C SER A 10 -13.08 11.05 -51.58
N LEU A 11 -13.78 12.20 -51.45
CA LEU A 11 -13.43 13.24 -50.49
C LEU A 11 -13.77 12.82 -49.04
N ILE A 12 -14.90 12.15 -48.85
CA ILE A 12 -15.32 11.60 -47.54
C ILE A 12 -14.38 10.44 -47.12
N ALA A 13 -13.98 9.57 -48.05
CA ALA A 13 -12.99 8.52 -47.76
C ALA A 13 -11.60 9.09 -47.40
N LEU A 14 -11.22 10.25 -47.96
CA LEU A 14 -9.98 10.94 -47.59
C LEU A 14 -10.08 11.63 -46.22
N CYS A 15 -11.24 12.20 -45.87
CA CYS A 15 -11.48 12.77 -44.54
C CYS A 15 -11.51 11.72 -43.43
N VAL A 16 -12.00 10.50 -43.70
CA VAL A 16 -11.96 9.39 -42.72
C VAL A 16 -10.52 8.91 -42.47
N MET A 17 -9.64 8.97 -43.47
CA MET A 17 -8.21 8.65 -43.28
C MET A 17 -7.43 9.75 -42.55
N VAL A 18 -7.83 11.03 -42.64
CA VAL A 18 -7.19 12.13 -41.89
C VAL A 18 -7.64 12.17 -40.43
N VAL A 19 -8.86 11.69 -40.11
CA VAL A 19 -9.29 11.51 -38.71
C VAL A 19 -8.61 10.29 -38.06
N LEU A 20 -8.26 9.26 -38.85
CA LEU A 20 -7.47 8.11 -38.37
C LEU A 20 -5.95 8.40 -38.28
N ALA A 21 -5.46 9.50 -38.85
CA ALA A 21 -4.07 9.95 -38.72
C ALA A 21 -3.87 11.01 -37.62
N GLY A 22 -4.90 11.30 -36.82
CA GLY A 22 -4.92 12.35 -35.80
C GLY A 22 -4.56 11.93 -34.37
N CYS A 23 -4.39 10.64 -34.09
CA CYS A 23 -3.87 10.10 -32.83
C CYS A 23 -3.25 8.70 -33.07
N THR A 24 -2.25 8.62 -33.95
CA THR A 24 -1.42 7.41 -34.08
C THR A 24 -0.17 7.55 -33.23
N LYS A 25 -0.33 7.53 -31.91
CA LYS A 25 0.58 6.69 -31.12
C LYS A 25 -0.14 5.35 -31.06
N SER A 26 0.53 4.27 -31.44
CA SER A 26 0.04 2.95 -31.01
C SER A 26 -0.25 3.06 -29.51
N PRO A 27 -1.38 2.50 -29.00
CA PRO A 27 -1.60 2.47 -27.57
C PRO A 27 -0.35 1.85 -26.94
N ALA A 28 0.21 2.52 -25.93
CA ALA A 28 1.40 2.04 -25.25
C ALA A 28 1.14 0.62 -24.74
N THR A 29 2.13 -0.26 -24.77
CA THR A 29 1.96 -1.59 -24.18
C THR A 29 1.94 -1.50 -22.65
N PRO A 30 1.39 -2.50 -21.93
CA PRO A 30 1.55 -2.60 -20.48
C PRO A 30 3.01 -2.40 -20.05
N GLU A 31 3.95 -3.05 -20.75
CA GLU A 31 5.38 -3.01 -20.42
C GLU A 31 5.95 -1.60 -20.55
N GLU A 32 5.57 -0.87 -21.61
CA GLU A 32 5.96 0.53 -21.79
C GLU A 32 5.41 1.42 -20.66
N LEU A 33 4.18 1.15 -20.20
CA LEU A 33 3.53 1.90 -19.13
C LEU A 33 4.13 1.60 -17.75
N PHE A 34 4.42 0.33 -17.42
CA PHE A 34 5.12 -0.01 -16.18
C PHE A 34 6.52 0.57 -16.14
N ASN A 35 7.29 0.45 -17.22
CA ASN A 35 8.63 1.05 -17.29
C ASN A 35 8.59 2.57 -17.15
N LYS A 36 7.57 3.22 -17.71
CA LYS A 36 7.34 4.65 -17.55
C LYS A 36 7.04 5.01 -16.09
N ALA A 37 6.17 4.24 -15.43
CA ALA A 37 5.82 4.42 -14.02
C ALA A 37 7.02 4.21 -13.09
N LEU A 38 7.80 3.15 -13.32
CA LEU A 38 9.04 2.86 -12.59
C LEU A 38 10.02 4.02 -12.71
N LYS A 39 10.22 4.52 -13.94
CA LYS A 39 11.10 5.68 -14.16
C LYS A 39 10.61 6.93 -13.42
N ALA A 40 9.31 7.23 -13.46
CA ALA A 40 8.77 8.38 -12.75
C ALA A 40 8.93 8.23 -11.22
N SER A 41 8.75 7.02 -10.70
CA SER A 41 8.93 6.71 -9.27
C SER A 41 10.37 6.92 -8.79
N THR A 42 11.39 6.67 -9.61
CA THR A 42 12.79 6.93 -9.23
C THR A 42 13.13 8.42 -9.25
N GLU A 43 12.50 9.18 -10.14
CA GLU A 43 12.67 10.63 -10.27
C GLU A 43 11.80 11.42 -9.26
N LEU A 44 10.98 10.76 -8.46
CA LEU A 44 10.07 11.37 -7.49
C LEU A 44 10.81 11.81 -6.21
N LYS A 45 10.71 13.11 -5.91
CA LYS A 45 11.38 13.79 -4.79
C LYS A 45 10.42 14.39 -3.78
N SER A 46 9.20 14.71 -4.20
CA SER A 46 8.18 15.28 -3.34
C SER A 46 6.79 15.01 -3.90
N TYR A 47 5.80 14.92 -3.01
CA TYR A 47 4.39 14.78 -3.37
C TYR A 47 3.50 15.02 -2.14
N GLU A 48 2.24 15.28 -2.40
CA GLU A 48 1.16 15.20 -1.42
C GLU A 48 0.39 13.90 -1.65
N PHE A 49 -0.10 13.30 -0.59
CA PHE A 49 -0.84 12.04 -0.66
C PHE A 49 -2.12 12.07 0.17
N SER A 50 -3.11 11.31 -0.28
CA SER A 50 -4.34 10.99 0.44
C SER A 50 -4.72 9.55 0.15
N SER A 51 -4.71 8.73 1.17
CA SER A 51 -4.96 7.29 1.10
C SER A 51 -6.13 6.89 2.00
N GLU A 52 -6.90 5.90 1.58
CA GLU A 52 -7.96 5.29 2.36
C GLU A 52 -7.94 3.79 2.15
N ALA A 53 -7.85 3.03 3.25
CA ALA A 53 -7.97 1.60 3.31
C ALA A 53 -9.24 1.24 4.10
N THR A 54 -10.10 0.42 3.52
CA THR A 54 -11.28 -0.15 4.17
C THR A 54 -11.09 -1.67 4.28
N LEU A 55 -11.47 -2.22 5.42
CA LEU A 55 -11.52 -3.65 5.66
C LEU A 55 -12.82 -3.97 6.37
N LYS A 56 -13.59 -4.87 5.76
CA LYS A 56 -14.80 -5.44 6.30
C LYS A 56 -14.60 -6.94 6.49
N LEU A 57 -14.81 -7.39 7.72
CA LEU A 57 -14.71 -8.79 8.10
C LEU A 57 -16.10 -9.31 8.49
N GLU A 58 -16.52 -10.40 7.88
CA GLU A 58 -17.74 -11.11 8.25
C GLU A 58 -17.35 -12.43 8.88
N PHE A 59 -17.56 -12.53 10.20
CA PHE A 59 -17.24 -13.70 10.99
C PHE A 59 -18.44 -14.66 11.05
N PRO A 60 -18.21 -15.98 11.13
CA PRO A 60 -19.30 -16.93 11.31
C PRO A 60 -19.99 -16.77 12.67
N ASP A 61 -21.30 -17.03 12.70
CA ASP A 61 -22.12 -16.90 13.91
C ASP A 61 -21.59 -17.73 15.09
N SER A 62 -21.02 -18.90 14.79
CA SER A 62 -20.38 -19.78 15.77
C SER A 62 -19.25 -19.09 16.53
N LEU A 63 -18.40 -18.33 15.82
CA LEU A 63 -17.29 -17.58 16.40
C LEU A 63 -17.80 -16.38 17.20
N MET A 64 -18.79 -15.65 16.66
CA MET A 64 -19.37 -14.50 17.36
C MET A 64 -20.11 -14.89 18.64
N GLN A 65 -20.64 -16.11 18.71
CA GLN A 65 -21.40 -16.63 19.85
C GLN A 65 -20.56 -17.52 20.78
N ALA A 66 -19.29 -17.78 20.46
CA ALA A 66 -18.41 -18.63 21.26
C ALA A 66 -18.28 -18.12 22.71
N ASP A 67 -18.03 -16.81 22.87
CA ASP A 67 -18.11 -16.12 24.14
C ASP A 67 -18.31 -14.60 23.95
N PRO A 68 -18.80 -13.88 24.98
CA PRO A 68 -19.09 -12.45 24.87
C PRO A 68 -17.88 -11.55 24.53
N ALA A 69 -16.66 -11.92 24.92
CA ALA A 69 -15.47 -11.14 24.60
C ALA A 69 -15.05 -11.34 23.14
N THR A 70 -15.09 -12.57 22.63
CA THR A 70 -14.82 -12.87 21.22
C THR A 70 -15.82 -12.18 20.30
N GLY A 71 -17.12 -12.22 20.62
CA GLY A 71 -18.15 -11.52 19.84
C GLY A 71 -17.98 -10.00 19.82
N MET A 72 -17.49 -9.40 20.92
CA MET A 72 -17.19 -7.97 20.98
C MET A 72 -15.98 -7.60 20.11
N ILE A 73 -14.90 -8.39 20.16
CA ILE A 73 -13.70 -8.18 19.34
C ILE A 73 -14.05 -8.33 17.85
N ALA A 74 -14.79 -9.37 17.48
CA ALA A 74 -15.26 -9.61 16.13
C ALA A 74 -16.12 -8.43 15.61
N GLY A 75 -17.03 -7.90 16.45
CA GLY A 75 -17.85 -6.74 16.09
C GLY A 75 -17.03 -5.46 15.84
N PHE A 76 -15.94 -5.26 16.59
CA PHE A 76 -15.05 -4.11 16.42
C PHE A 76 -14.17 -4.22 15.18
N LEU A 77 -13.68 -5.43 14.87
CA LEU A 77 -12.85 -5.70 13.69
C LEU A 77 -13.68 -5.87 12.41
N GLY A 78 -15.00 -5.97 12.52
CA GLY A 78 -15.91 -6.22 11.41
C GLY A 78 -15.94 -5.12 10.36
N ASP A 79 -15.61 -3.88 10.73
CA ASP A 79 -15.51 -2.75 9.80
C ASP A 79 -14.45 -1.76 10.30
N ILE A 80 -13.36 -1.62 9.56
CA ILE A 80 -12.24 -0.75 9.88
C ILE A 80 -11.97 0.11 8.65
N THR A 81 -11.88 1.42 8.84
CA THR A 81 -11.40 2.34 7.81
C THR A 81 -10.19 3.09 8.34
N LEU A 82 -9.05 2.95 7.68
CA LEU A 82 -7.85 3.74 7.92
C LEU A 82 -7.71 4.75 6.78
N SER A 83 -7.59 6.03 7.10
CA SER A 83 -7.21 7.05 6.12
C SER A 83 -5.92 7.72 6.53
N ALA A 84 -5.07 8.07 5.57
CA ALA A 84 -3.82 8.79 5.81
C ALA A 84 -3.70 9.92 4.80
N SER A 85 -3.35 11.12 5.23
CA SER A 85 -3.10 12.24 4.31
C SER A 85 -1.89 13.03 4.77
N GLY A 86 -1.16 13.61 3.82
CA GLY A 86 -0.03 14.43 4.16
C GLY A 86 0.88 14.73 2.98
N ALA A 87 2.14 14.98 3.30
CA ALA A 87 3.12 15.47 2.34
C ALA A 87 4.49 14.87 2.60
N TYR A 88 5.23 14.63 1.53
CA TYR A 88 6.57 14.05 1.55
C TYR A 88 7.54 14.94 0.75
N GLN A 89 8.75 15.07 1.26
CA GLN A 89 9.90 15.66 0.59
C GLN A 89 11.17 14.86 0.90
N GLU A 90 11.99 14.62 -0.12
CA GLU A 90 13.24 13.87 -0.02
C GLU A 90 14.39 14.72 0.56
N GLU A 91 14.50 16.00 0.17
CA GLU A 91 15.60 16.89 0.61
C GLU A 91 15.11 18.29 1.04
N PRO A 92 15.28 18.69 2.32
CA PRO A 92 15.58 17.81 3.45
C PRO A 92 14.47 16.76 3.62
N LEU A 93 14.83 15.58 4.14
CA LEU A 93 13.87 14.51 4.37
C LEU A 93 12.84 15.00 5.39
N LYS A 94 11.60 15.18 4.93
CA LYS A 94 10.47 15.54 5.80
C LYS A 94 9.20 14.88 5.29
N THR A 95 8.49 14.22 6.20
CA THR A 95 7.16 13.67 5.98
C THR A 95 6.23 14.18 7.06
N GLU A 96 5.08 14.71 6.67
CA GLU A 96 3.97 14.95 7.57
C GLU A 96 2.83 14.02 7.17
N ALA A 97 2.21 13.37 8.15
CA ALA A 97 1.08 12.48 7.92
C ALA A 97 0.05 12.66 9.04
N THR A 98 -1.22 12.71 8.67
CA THR A 98 -2.34 12.55 9.60
C THR A 98 -2.99 11.21 9.32
N MET A 99 -2.96 10.31 10.30
CA MET A 99 -3.64 9.02 10.22
C MET A 99 -4.97 9.10 10.98
N ASP A 100 -6.05 8.70 10.32
CA ASP A 100 -7.40 8.61 10.88
C ASP A 100 -7.83 7.15 10.87
N LEU A 101 -7.88 6.52 12.05
CA LEU A 101 -8.42 5.18 12.24
C LEU A 101 -9.88 5.29 12.68
N LYS A 102 -10.79 4.89 11.80
CA LYS A 102 -12.22 4.76 12.06
C LYS A 102 -12.54 3.31 12.35
N LEU A 103 -13.14 3.08 13.50
CA LEU A 103 -13.52 1.77 13.99
C LEU A 103 -15.03 1.67 13.93
N GLY A 104 -15.51 0.60 13.29
CA GLY A 104 -16.91 0.29 13.10
C GLY A 104 -17.65 -0.10 14.39
N GLY A 105 -18.95 -0.37 14.24
CA GLY A 105 -19.88 -0.67 15.34
C GLY A 105 -20.79 0.52 15.71
N ASP A 106 -21.74 0.29 16.63
CA ASP A 106 -22.84 1.21 16.97
C ASP A 106 -22.41 2.59 17.49
N VAL A 107 -21.14 2.79 17.85
CA VAL A 107 -20.62 4.00 18.50
C VAL A 107 -19.72 4.84 17.59
N GLY A 108 -19.20 4.28 16.48
CA GLY A 108 -18.38 4.98 15.48
C GLY A 108 -17.30 5.90 16.06
N MET A 109 -16.09 5.39 16.30
CA MET A 109 -14.99 6.19 16.84
C MET A 109 -13.96 6.50 15.75
N THR A 110 -13.46 7.74 15.72
CA THR A 110 -12.31 8.14 14.89
C THR A 110 -11.15 8.54 15.77
N ILE A 111 -10.01 7.87 15.61
CA ILE A 111 -8.75 8.20 16.27
C ILE A 111 -7.86 8.89 15.24
N ARG A 112 -7.46 10.14 15.52
CA ARG A 112 -6.60 10.95 14.66
C ARG A 112 -5.21 11.07 15.25
N VAL A 113 -4.19 10.62 14.52
CA VAL A 113 -2.78 10.63 14.92
C VAL A 113 -1.95 11.43 13.91
N PRO A 114 -1.63 12.69 14.23
CA PRO A 114 -0.61 13.47 13.52
C PRO A 114 0.79 12.93 13.78
N VAL A 115 1.58 12.79 12.73
CA VAL A 115 2.97 12.35 12.75
C VAL A 115 3.81 13.26 11.87
N ILE A 116 4.96 13.67 12.39
CA ILE A 116 6.00 14.37 11.64
C ILE A 116 7.24 13.48 11.70
N MET A 117 7.88 13.24 10.56
CA MET A 117 9.11 12.47 10.47
C MET A 117 10.14 13.27 9.69
N GLU A 118 11.33 13.37 10.25
CA GLU A 118 12.52 13.91 9.62
C GLU A 118 13.61 12.83 9.58
N GLN A 119 14.82 13.20 9.16
CA GLN A 119 15.92 12.26 8.99
C GLN A 119 16.30 11.48 10.27
N ASP A 120 16.36 12.17 11.41
CA ASP A 120 16.91 11.60 12.64
C ASP A 120 15.82 11.37 13.71
N LYS A 121 14.61 11.87 13.47
CA LYS A 121 13.57 11.99 14.49
C LYS A 121 12.17 11.80 13.92
N MET A 122 11.29 11.32 14.77
CA MET A 122 9.86 11.29 14.53
C MET A 122 9.12 11.89 15.72
N TRP A 123 8.06 12.63 15.46
CA TRP A 123 7.16 13.16 16.46
C TRP A 123 5.76 12.62 16.25
N VAL A 124 5.22 11.95 17.27
CA VAL A 124 3.86 11.41 17.24
C VAL A 124 3.00 12.19 18.22
N LYS A 125 1.94 12.85 17.74
CA LYS A 125 1.05 13.62 18.62
C LYS A 125 0.11 12.67 19.35
N VAL A 126 0.08 12.75 20.67
CA VAL A 126 -0.74 11.89 21.51
C VAL A 126 -2.21 12.23 21.31
N PRO A 127 -3.02 11.33 20.72
CA PRO A 127 -4.44 11.57 20.51
C PRO A 127 -5.21 11.52 21.83
N ASN A 128 -6.32 12.24 21.89
CA ASN A 128 -7.29 12.05 22.96
C ASN A 128 -8.20 10.86 22.61
N ILE A 129 -7.90 9.66 23.13
CA ILE A 129 -8.69 8.45 22.90
C ILE A 129 -9.54 8.17 24.16
N PRO A 130 -10.87 8.36 24.12
CA PRO A 130 -11.73 8.19 25.28
C PRO A 130 -11.65 6.82 25.95
N MET A 131 -11.46 5.74 25.18
CA MET A 131 -11.33 4.38 25.72
C MET A 131 -10.02 4.13 26.47
N LEU A 132 -8.98 4.91 26.17
CA LEU A 132 -7.67 4.86 26.83
C LEU A 132 -7.49 6.01 27.82
N ALA A 133 -8.59 6.71 28.16
CA ALA A 133 -8.57 7.77 29.16
C ALA A 133 -8.10 7.20 30.51
N GLY A 134 -6.98 7.73 31.01
CA GLY A 134 -6.36 7.29 32.26
C GLY A 134 -5.17 6.34 32.08
N ILE A 135 -4.80 5.95 30.86
CA ILE A 135 -3.52 5.27 30.59
C ILE A 135 -2.38 6.30 30.50
N PHE A 136 -2.66 7.43 29.87
CA PHE A 136 -1.72 8.55 29.80
C PHE A 136 -2.18 9.68 30.74
N PRO A 137 -1.23 10.34 31.43
CA PRO A 137 -1.53 11.56 32.18
C PRO A 137 -2.21 12.59 31.26
N GLN A 138 -3.19 13.32 31.77
CA GLN A 138 -3.90 14.35 30.98
C GLN A 138 -2.95 15.40 30.40
N ASP A 139 -1.84 15.68 31.09
CA ASP A 139 -0.82 16.64 30.66
C ASP A 139 0.04 16.17 29.48
N VAL A 140 -0.11 14.91 29.04
CA VAL A 140 0.55 14.31 27.86
C VAL A 140 -0.33 14.42 26.61
N VAL A 141 -1.66 14.42 26.78
CA VAL A 141 -2.61 14.44 25.66
C VAL A 141 -2.44 15.71 24.83
N GLY A 142 -2.33 15.56 23.51
CA GLY A 142 -2.13 16.66 22.57
C GLY A 142 -0.69 17.17 22.46
N LYS A 143 0.26 16.66 23.24
CA LYS A 143 1.69 16.88 23.03
C LYS A 143 2.26 15.90 22.02
N TYR A 144 3.38 16.25 21.42
CA TYR A 144 4.21 15.33 20.65
C TYR A 144 5.08 14.49 21.58
N ILE A 145 5.26 13.23 21.24
CA ILE A 145 6.34 12.40 21.77
C ILE A 145 7.45 12.42 20.72
N GLU A 146 8.63 12.92 21.09
CA GLU A 146 9.84 12.86 20.28
C GLU A 146 10.46 11.47 20.39
N LEU A 147 10.64 10.84 19.24
CA LEU A 147 11.29 9.57 19.03
C LEU A 147 12.57 9.84 18.27
N ASP A 148 13.69 9.88 19.01
CA ASP A 148 15.03 10.01 18.43
C ASP A 148 15.53 8.63 18.03
N PHE A 149 15.89 8.48 16.75
CA PHE A 149 16.21 7.20 16.16
C PHE A 149 17.50 6.59 16.72
N GLU A 150 18.48 7.41 17.10
CA GLU A 150 19.69 6.95 17.76
C GLU A 150 19.40 6.50 19.18
N GLN A 151 18.62 7.27 19.94
CA GLN A 151 18.24 6.91 21.32
C GLN A 151 17.41 5.62 21.36
N LEU A 152 16.47 5.44 20.43
CA LEU A 152 15.67 4.22 20.32
C LEU A 152 16.56 2.99 20.09
N ALA A 153 17.58 3.11 19.23
CA ALA A 153 18.53 2.03 18.97
C ALA A 153 19.39 1.69 20.21
N GLU A 154 19.67 2.67 21.08
CA GLU A 154 20.40 2.45 22.34
C GLU A 154 19.54 1.78 23.43
N MET A 155 18.25 2.08 23.48
CA MET A 155 17.33 1.60 24.52
C MET A 155 17.01 0.11 24.41
N ASP A 156 17.01 -0.45 23.20
CA ASP A 156 16.82 -1.89 23.00
C ASP A 156 17.87 -2.51 22.07
N PRO A 157 19.03 -2.93 22.61
CA PRO A 157 20.08 -3.59 21.84
C PRO A 157 19.71 -5.01 21.35
N GLN A 158 18.58 -5.58 21.79
CA GLN A 158 18.15 -6.96 21.49
C GLN A 158 16.81 -7.05 20.74
N ALA A 159 15.94 -6.04 20.80
CA ALA A 159 14.93 -5.85 19.76
C ALA A 159 15.68 -5.44 18.51
N GLY A 160 15.90 -6.40 17.61
CA GLY A 160 16.39 -6.09 16.28
C GLY A 160 15.60 -4.92 15.68
N ALA A 161 16.33 -3.98 15.09
CA ALA A 161 15.87 -3.08 14.04
C ALA A 161 15.11 -1.78 14.44
N PHE A 162 15.74 -0.90 15.24
CA PHE A 162 15.73 0.51 14.81
C PHE A 162 17.08 0.83 14.16
N ASN A 163 17.15 0.65 12.84
CA ASN A 163 18.33 0.96 12.04
C ASN A 163 18.00 2.21 11.18
N PRO A 164 18.68 3.35 11.37
CA PRO A 164 18.50 4.52 10.51
C PRO A 164 18.69 4.21 9.02
N ASP A 165 19.58 3.26 8.70
CA ASP A 165 19.79 2.81 7.32
C ASP A 165 18.57 2.06 6.74
N ALA A 166 17.65 1.54 7.57
CA ALA A 166 16.37 0.99 7.11
C ALA A 166 15.45 2.07 6.50
N PHE A 167 15.65 3.34 6.88
CA PHE A 167 14.93 4.50 6.35
C PHE A 167 15.63 5.13 5.15
N ASN A 168 16.69 4.50 4.63
CA ASN A 168 17.34 4.95 3.42
C ASN A 168 16.40 4.82 2.21
N VAL A 169 15.90 5.96 1.75
CA VAL A 169 14.93 6.07 0.65
C VAL A 169 15.47 5.44 -0.64
N GLU A 170 16.76 5.59 -0.94
CA GLU A 170 17.36 5.01 -2.14
C GLU A 170 17.38 3.48 -2.06
N THR A 171 17.77 2.92 -0.91
CA THR A 171 17.73 1.47 -0.68
C THR A 171 16.31 0.93 -0.78
N GLN A 172 15.31 1.63 -0.24
CA GLN A 172 13.89 1.25 -0.35
C GLN A 172 13.40 1.27 -1.80
N LYS A 173 13.73 2.34 -2.55
CA LYS A 173 13.43 2.47 -3.98
C LYS A 173 14.07 1.32 -4.77
N GLN A 174 15.35 1.03 -4.52
CA GLN A 174 16.09 -0.03 -5.20
C GLN A 174 15.53 -1.42 -4.90
N LEU A 175 15.18 -1.70 -3.65
CA LEU A 175 14.52 -2.95 -3.27
C LEU A 175 13.19 -3.14 -4.01
N GLY A 176 12.36 -2.09 -4.05
CA GLY A 176 11.09 -2.11 -4.78
C GLY A 176 11.28 -2.39 -6.28
N MET A 177 12.30 -1.78 -6.91
CA MET A 177 12.64 -2.03 -8.31
C MET A 177 13.12 -3.46 -8.56
N ASP A 178 13.97 -4.00 -7.69
CA ASP A 178 14.47 -5.36 -7.83
C ASP A 178 13.36 -6.40 -7.68
N ILE A 179 12.47 -6.21 -6.70
CA ILE A 179 11.28 -7.07 -6.51
C ILE A 179 10.39 -7.00 -7.75
N MET A 180 10.08 -5.79 -8.23
CA MET A 180 9.26 -5.61 -9.43
C MET A 180 9.91 -6.27 -10.65
N GLY A 181 11.22 -6.13 -10.83
CA GLY A 181 11.96 -6.76 -11.92
C GLY A 181 11.85 -8.28 -11.92
N VAL A 182 11.86 -8.92 -10.74
CA VAL A 182 11.62 -10.37 -10.61
C VAL A 182 10.17 -10.72 -10.97
N LEU A 183 9.20 -9.94 -10.52
CA LEU A 183 7.79 -10.20 -10.83
C LEU A 183 7.51 -10.07 -12.34
N LEU A 184 7.96 -8.99 -12.99
CA LEU A 184 7.77 -8.78 -14.43
C LEU A 184 8.47 -9.84 -15.30
N LYS A 185 9.51 -10.49 -14.78
CA LYS A 185 10.19 -11.60 -15.46
C LYS A 185 9.31 -12.87 -15.53
N HIS A 186 8.49 -13.09 -14.51
CA HIS A 186 7.73 -14.34 -14.33
C HIS A 186 6.24 -14.21 -14.65
N PHE A 187 5.70 -12.99 -14.61
CA PHE A 187 4.31 -12.71 -14.91
C PHE A 187 4.19 -11.96 -16.24
N ASP A 188 3.54 -12.58 -17.22
CA ASP A 188 3.29 -11.95 -18.51
C ASP A 188 2.23 -10.86 -18.37
N GLU A 189 2.65 -9.61 -18.51
CA GLU A 189 1.77 -8.46 -18.40
C GLU A 189 0.64 -8.48 -19.45
N GLU A 190 0.84 -9.09 -20.62
CA GLU A 190 -0.21 -9.21 -21.63
C GLU A 190 -1.36 -10.15 -21.17
N GLU A 191 -1.09 -11.06 -20.23
CA GLU A 191 -2.06 -12.01 -19.71
C GLU A 191 -2.91 -11.42 -18.57
N TYR A 192 -2.32 -10.56 -17.73
CA TYR A 192 -2.93 -10.10 -16.48
C TYR A 192 -3.29 -8.61 -16.44
N VAL A 193 -2.83 -7.80 -17.41
CA VAL A 193 -2.97 -6.35 -17.40
C VAL A 193 -3.88 -5.87 -18.52
N GLU A 194 -4.96 -5.21 -18.15
CA GLU A 194 -5.86 -4.50 -19.05
C GLU A 194 -5.52 -3.00 -19.09
N ILE A 195 -5.42 -2.42 -20.28
CA ILE A 195 -5.39 -0.97 -20.45
C ILE A 195 -6.84 -0.48 -20.56
N VAL A 196 -7.27 0.28 -19.55
CA VAL A 196 -8.65 0.75 -19.41
C VAL A 196 -8.76 2.18 -19.96
N ASN A 197 -9.89 2.49 -20.58
CA ASN A 197 -10.20 3.87 -20.95
C ASN A 197 -10.33 4.75 -19.69
N VAL A 198 -9.64 5.89 -19.66
CA VAL A 198 -9.67 6.86 -18.55
C VAL A 198 -11.10 7.24 -18.14
N GLU A 199 -12.01 7.44 -19.11
CA GLU A 199 -13.41 7.82 -18.85
C GLU A 199 -14.24 6.69 -18.23
N GLU A 200 -13.83 5.43 -18.45
CA GLU A 200 -14.51 4.22 -17.96
C GLU A 200 -13.85 3.66 -16.68
N ALA A 201 -12.66 4.15 -16.33
CA ALA A 201 -11.88 3.69 -15.20
C ALA A 201 -12.47 4.04 -13.83
N GLY A 202 -13.45 4.94 -13.77
CA GLY A 202 -14.09 5.35 -12.51
C GLY A 202 -13.15 6.08 -11.56
N LEU A 203 -12.21 6.87 -12.10
CA LEU A 203 -11.25 7.63 -11.31
C LEU A 203 -11.95 8.70 -10.44
N PRO A 204 -11.44 9.01 -9.24
CA PRO A 204 -11.92 10.14 -8.45
C PRO A 204 -11.83 11.46 -9.20
N ALA A 205 -12.70 12.41 -8.83
CA ALA A 205 -12.66 13.76 -9.40
C ALA A 205 -11.32 14.44 -9.09
N GLY A 206 -10.71 15.06 -10.10
CA GLY A 206 -9.44 15.78 -9.96
C GLY A 206 -8.18 14.97 -10.28
N VAL A 207 -8.30 13.65 -10.53
CA VAL A 207 -7.19 12.82 -11.02
C VAL A 207 -6.95 13.12 -12.50
N ASP A 208 -5.76 13.62 -12.84
CA ASP A 208 -5.32 13.84 -14.22
C ASP A 208 -4.51 12.63 -14.71
N ALA A 209 -5.13 11.78 -15.52
CA ALA A 209 -4.53 10.54 -16.02
C ALA A 209 -4.52 10.51 -17.55
N SER A 210 -3.40 10.07 -18.14
CA SER A 210 -3.29 9.76 -19.56
C SER A 210 -3.58 8.29 -19.86
N ASP A 211 -3.21 7.40 -18.94
CA ASP A 211 -3.29 5.95 -19.12
C ASP A 211 -3.81 5.31 -17.83
N VAL A 212 -4.55 4.20 -17.92
CA VAL A 212 -5.01 3.44 -16.76
C VAL A 212 -4.72 1.97 -16.98
N LEU A 213 -3.98 1.37 -16.06
CA LEU A 213 -3.72 -0.06 -15.99
C LEU A 213 -4.67 -0.69 -14.97
N ARG A 214 -5.26 -1.83 -15.31
CA ARG A 214 -6.01 -2.67 -14.38
C ARG A 214 -5.44 -4.08 -14.41
N ILE A 215 -4.97 -4.54 -13.27
CA ILE A 215 -4.71 -5.96 -13.03
C ILE A 215 -5.96 -6.52 -12.36
N SER A 216 -6.42 -7.69 -12.79
CA SER A 216 -7.51 -8.39 -12.13
C SER A 216 -7.28 -9.88 -12.19
N LEU A 217 -7.44 -10.55 -11.06
CA LEU A 217 -7.27 -11.98 -10.94
C LEU A 217 -8.63 -12.64 -10.73
N THR A 218 -8.95 -13.58 -11.60
CA THR A 218 -10.06 -14.52 -11.41
C THR A 218 -9.63 -15.68 -10.50
N GLN A 219 -10.60 -16.45 -10.00
CA GLN A 219 -10.35 -17.67 -9.20
C GLN A 219 -9.36 -18.62 -9.90
N ASP A 220 -9.51 -18.82 -11.21
CA ASP A 220 -8.68 -19.75 -11.98
C ASP A 220 -7.27 -19.18 -12.18
N GLN A 221 -7.14 -17.87 -12.46
CA GLN A 221 -5.85 -17.21 -12.62
C GLN A 221 -5.06 -17.13 -11.32
N PHE A 222 -5.74 -16.98 -10.17
CA PHE A 222 -5.07 -16.92 -8.88
C PHE A 222 -4.23 -18.18 -8.59
N GLN A 223 -4.71 -19.37 -8.98
CA GLN A 223 -3.98 -20.63 -8.77
C GLN A 223 -2.71 -20.68 -9.61
N GLN A 224 -2.80 -20.29 -10.88
CA GLN A 224 -1.65 -20.21 -11.77
C GLN A 224 -0.63 -19.20 -11.23
N VAL A 225 -1.11 -18.02 -10.80
CA VAL A 225 -0.26 -16.97 -10.23
C VAL A 225 0.42 -17.44 -8.94
N ALA A 226 -0.31 -18.11 -8.04
CA ALA A 226 0.25 -18.64 -6.80
C ALA A 226 1.30 -19.72 -7.05
N ALA A 227 1.06 -20.62 -8.02
CA ALA A 227 2.03 -21.63 -8.42
C ALA A 227 3.30 -21.00 -8.99
N THR A 228 3.18 -20.08 -9.96
CA THR A 228 4.33 -19.36 -10.53
C THR A 228 5.08 -18.54 -9.48
N LEU A 229 4.36 -17.91 -8.54
CA LEU A 229 4.99 -17.19 -7.43
C LEU A 229 5.87 -18.12 -6.60
N VAL A 230 5.36 -19.28 -6.18
CA VAL A 230 6.10 -20.21 -5.31
C VAL A 230 7.22 -20.92 -6.05
N GLU A 231 6.97 -21.38 -7.27
CA GLU A 231 7.90 -22.24 -8.02
C GLU A 231 9.02 -21.44 -8.69
N ASP A 232 8.71 -20.25 -9.21
CA ASP A 232 9.61 -19.52 -10.10
C ASP A 232 10.07 -18.18 -9.48
N ALA A 233 9.13 -17.36 -9.00
CA ALA A 233 9.47 -16.01 -8.54
C ALA A 233 10.08 -15.97 -7.13
N LEU A 234 9.53 -16.73 -6.18
CA LEU A 234 9.95 -16.70 -4.78
C LEU A 234 11.43 -17.11 -4.58
N PRO A 235 11.98 -18.13 -5.26
CA PRO A 235 13.42 -18.41 -5.21
C PRO A 235 14.29 -17.21 -5.63
N GLU A 236 13.89 -16.48 -6.67
CA GLU A 236 14.61 -15.28 -7.12
C GLU A 236 14.39 -14.08 -6.20
N LEU A 237 13.19 -13.95 -5.61
CA LEU A 237 12.94 -12.95 -4.57
C LEU A 237 13.80 -13.21 -3.33
N ILE A 238 14.00 -14.47 -2.92
CA ILE A 238 14.93 -14.81 -1.83
C ILE A 238 16.35 -14.34 -2.17
N ASP A 239 16.80 -14.55 -3.42
CA ASP A 239 18.12 -14.07 -3.86
C ASP A 239 18.23 -12.54 -3.85
N VAL A 240 17.15 -11.83 -4.22
CA VAL A 240 17.07 -10.37 -4.11
C VAL A 240 17.15 -9.94 -2.66
N LEU A 241 16.29 -10.47 -1.80
CA LEU A 241 16.20 -10.08 -0.38
C LEU A 241 17.48 -10.42 0.40
N ALA A 242 18.23 -11.44 -0.02
CA ALA A 242 19.51 -11.80 0.59
C ALA A 242 20.69 -10.90 0.19
N LYS A 243 20.50 -9.91 -0.69
CA LYS A 243 21.57 -8.96 -1.01
C LYS A 243 21.98 -8.16 0.23
N PRO A 244 23.29 -8.00 0.50
CA PRO A 244 23.78 -7.32 1.70
C PRO A 244 23.28 -5.88 1.86
N GLU A 245 23.02 -5.19 0.74
CA GLU A 245 22.50 -3.82 0.72
C GLU A 245 21.08 -3.69 1.31
N TYR A 246 20.32 -4.79 1.42
CA TYR A 246 18.98 -4.79 2.02
C TYR A 246 18.94 -5.28 3.47
N ALA A 247 20.05 -5.81 4.00
CA ALA A 247 20.09 -6.35 5.35
C ALA A 247 19.69 -5.32 6.42
N ALA A 248 20.04 -4.05 6.19
CA ALA A 248 19.65 -2.94 7.07
C ALA A 248 18.13 -2.74 7.11
N LEU A 249 17.49 -2.78 5.95
CA LEU A 249 16.04 -2.61 5.78
C LEU A 249 15.25 -3.80 6.33
N LEU A 250 15.78 -5.01 6.13
CA LEU A 250 15.15 -6.26 6.58
C LEU A 250 15.41 -6.55 8.07
N GLY A 251 16.30 -5.79 8.72
CA GLY A 251 16.72 -6.00 10.09
C GLY A 251 17.70 -7.16 10.29
N GLU A 252 17.83 -8.04 9.29
CA GLU A 252 18.77 -9.15 9.29
C GLU A 252 19.25 -9.50 7.88
N THR A 253 20.37 -10.21 7.80
CA THR A 253 20.83 -10.80 6.53
C THR A 253 20.14 -12.14 6.33
N ILE A 254 19.50 -12.32 5.18
CA ILE A 254 18.88 -13.60 4.82
C ILE A 254 19.96 -14.56 4.29
N ASP A 255 20.02 -15.77 4.83
CA ASP A 255 20.77 -16.88 4.23
C ASP A 255 19.95 -17.45 3.06
N ALA A 256 20.23 -16.96 1.85
CA ALA A 256 19.51 -17.38 0.64
C ALA A 256 19.56 -18.89 0.42
N GLU A 257 20.69 -19.54 0.70
CA GLU A 257 20.86 -20.97 0.43
C GLU A 257 20.00 -21.80 1.37
N GLN A 258 19.98 -21.43 2.66
CA GLN A 258 19.11 -22.08 3.64
C GLN A 258 17.63 -21.79 3.34
N ALA A 259 17.26 -20.54 3.06
CA ALA A 259 15.87 -20.17 2.76
C ALA A 259 15.33 -20.88 1.49
N LYS A 260 16.13 -20.96 0.41
CA LYS A 260 15.75 -21.70 -0.81
C LYS A 260 15.68 -23.20 -0.55
N LYS A 261 16.56 -23.74 0.30
CA LYS A 261 16.52 -25.14 0.70
C LYS A 261 15.24 -25.46 1.48
N ASP A 262 14.88 -24.62 2.45
CA ASP A 262 13.66 -24.79 3.24
C ASP A 262 12.41 -24.66 2.36
N LEU A 263 12.42 -23.73 1.40
CA LEU A 263 11.38 -23.61 0.38
C LEU A 263 11.25 -24.89 -0.47
N ALA A 264 12.38 -25.46 -0.93
CA ALA A 264 12.38 -26.68 -1.72
C ALA A 264 11.93 -27.92 -0.91
N GLU A 265 12.32 -28.02 0.36
CA GLU A 265 11.89 -29.09 1.26
C GLU A 265 10.39 -29.00 1.59
N SER A 266 9.85 -27.78 1.62
CA SER A 266 8.43 -27.51 1.88
C SER A 266 7.57 -27.53 0.61
N GLN A 267 8.13 -27.74 -0.57
CA GLN A 267 7.42 -27.55 -1.84
C GLN A 267 6.19 -28.46 -1.97
N ASP A 268 6.29 -29.72 -1.53
CA ASP A 268 5.16 -30.66 -1.54
C ASP A 268 4.06 -30.25 -0.55
N GLU A 269 4.45 -29.73 0.62
CA GLU A 269 3.51 -29.23 1.64
C GLU A 269 2.81 -27.96 1.17
N ILE A 270 3.55 -27.04 0.53
CA ILE A 270 2.99 -25.82 -0.07
C ILE A 270 2.01 -26.19 -1.18
N LYS A 271 2.34 -27.15 -2.04
CA LYS A 271 1.43 -27.63 -3.09
C LYS A 271 0.16 -28.23 -2.52
N ALA A 272 0.28 -29.07 -1.49
CA ALA A 272 -0.88 -29.62 -0.80
C ALA A 272 -1.73 -28.49 -0.18
N GLY A 273 -1.11 -27.52 0.48
CA GLY A 273 -1.79 -26.36 1.06
C GLY A 273 -2.47 -25.47 0.02
N LEU A 274 -1.89 -25.29 -1.17
CA LEU A 274 -2.52 -24.56 -2.28
C LEU A 274 -3.75 -25.28 -2.84
N GLU A 275 -3.71 -26.62 -2.95
CA GLU A 275 -4.87 -27.41 -3.36
C GLU A 275 -5.97 -27.39 -2.29
N GLU A 276 -5.63 -27.47 -1.00
CA GLU A 276 -6.59 -27.30 0.09
C GLU A 276 -7.19 -25.90 0.10
N LEU A 277 -6.36 -24.86 -0.03
CA LEU A 277 -6.80 -23.47 -0.10
C LEU A 277 -7.76 -23.27 -1.27
N LYS A 278 -7.53 -23.92 -2.41
CA LYS A 278 -8.42 -23.87 -3.58
C LYS A 278 -9.82 -24.41 -3.29
N GLU A 279 -9.96 -25.43 -2.44
CA GLU A 279 -11.28 -25.98 -2.08
C GLU A 279 -12.04 -25.05 -1.13
N MET A 280 -11.33 -24.25 -0.33
CA MET A 280 -11.92 -23.41 0.72
C MET A 280 -12.05 -21.93 0.31
N LEU A 281 -11.15 -21.42 -0.53
CA LEU A 281 -11.05 -20.01 -0.89
C LEU A 281 -11.97 -19.68 -2.07
N ILE A 282 -12.81 -18.67 -1.88
CA ILE A 282 -13.67 -18.08 -2.90
C ILE A 282 -13.18 -16.67 -3.15
N ILE A 283 -12.70 -16.38 -4.35
CA ILE A 283 -12.27 -15.04 -4.78
C ILE A 283 -13.39 -14.44 -5.61
N ASN A 284 -14.08 -13.45 -5.05
CA ASN A 284 -15.10 -12.68 -5.76
C ASN A 284 -14.47 -11.51 -6.53
N GLU A 285 -13.45 -10.88 -5.94
CA GLU A 285 -12.70 -9.78 -6.55
C GLU A 285 -11.27 -9.77 -6.03
N LEU A 286 -10.30 -9.63 -6.94
CA LEU A 286 -8.95 -9.20 -6.62
C LEU A 286 -8.48 -8.35 -7.78
N SER A 287 -8.49 -7.03 -7.59
CA SER A 287 -8.18 -6.08 -8.67
C SER A 287 -7.28 -4.97 -8.17
N MET A 288 -6.34 -4.55 -9.00
CA MET A 288 -5.52 -3.36 -8.80
C MET A 288 -5.71 -2.45 -10.00
N LEU A 289 -6.00 -1.19 -9.74
CA LEU A 289 -6.07 -0.14 -10.74
C LEU A 289 -4.95 0.86 -10.46
N MET A 290 -4.21 1.24 -11.50
CA MET A 290 -3.17 2.26 -11.46
C MET A 290 -3.42 3.26 -12.58
N ALA A 291 -3.63 4.51 -12.22
CA ALA A 291 -3.71 5.61 -13.19
C ALA A 291 -2.32 6.25 -13.33
N LEU A 292 -1.91 6.52 -14.55
CA LEU A 292 -0.64 7.18 -14.87
C LEU A 292 -0.91 8.52 -15.53
N ASP A 293 -0.17 9.56 -15.14
CA ASP A 293 -0.18 10.84 -15.82
C ASP A 293 0.73 10.83 -17.07
N LYS A 294 0.73 11.94 -17.81
CA LYS A 294 1.53 12.10 -19.03
C LYS A 294 3.03 11.92 -18.80
N ASP A 295 3.53 12.21 -17.60
CA ASP A 295 4.93 12.15 -17.21
C ASP A 295 5.30 10.78 -16.61
N GLY A 296 4.29 9.96 -16.31
CA GLY A 296 4.41 8.61 -15.78
C GLY A 296 4.20 8.51 -14.29
N ASN A 297 3.90 9.61 -13.59
CA ASN A 297 3.59 9.55 -12.18
C ASN A 297 2.27 8.80 -11.97
N THR A 298 2.07 8.29 -10.76
CA THR A 298 0.86 7.54 -10.39
C THR A 298 -0.08 8.43 -9.56
N PRO A 299 -0.89 9.32 -10.16
CA PRO A 299 -1.82 10.19 -9.43
C PRO A 299 -2.91 9.43 -8.69
N TYR A 300 -3.19 8.18 -9.07
CA TYR A 300 -4.16 7.36 -8.38
C TYR A 300 -3.84 5.86 -8.47
N SER A 301 -4.01 5.15 -7.37
CA SER A 301 -4.04 3.69 -7.34
C SER A 301 -5.17 3.19 -6.44
N ASN A 302 -5.70 2.01 -6.76
CA ASN A 302 -6.77 1.36 -6.00
C ASN A 302 -6.58 -0.16 -6.05
N LEU A 303 -6.40 -0.79 -4.90
CA LEU A 303 -6.51 -2.24 -4.71
C LEU A 303 -7.90 -2.55 -4.16
N ARG A 304 -8.56 -3.57 -4.69
CA ARG A 304 -9.80 -4.14 -4.15
C ARG A 304 -9.63 -5.63 -3.97
N PHE A 305 -10.14 -6.12 -2.86
CA PHE A 305 -10.21 -7.55 -2.61
C PHE A 305 -11.56 -7.90 -1.99
N ASP A 306 -12.09 -9.05 -2.38
CA ASP A 306 -13.29 -9.66 -1.86
C ASP A 306 -13.06 -11.16 -1.96
N PHE A 307 -12.75 -11.78 -0.81
CA PHE A 307 -12.56 -13.22 -0.72
C PHE A 307 -13.29 -13.79 0.48
N ALA A 308 -13.58 -15.08 0.43
CA ALA A 308 -14.17 -15.82 1.52
C ALA A 308 -13.47 -17.16 1.72
N ILE A 309 -13.42 -17.61 2.96
CA ILE A 309 -12.93 -18.93 3.34
C ILE A 309 -14.13 -19.73 3.82
N GLN A 310 -14.38 -20.87 3.17
CA GLN A 310 -15.46 -21.78 3.49
C GLN A 310 -14.89 -23.05 4.14
N GLN A 311 -15.37 -23.37 5.35
CA GLN A 311 -14.97 -24.57 6.09
C GLN A 311 -16.16 -25.10 6.88
N ASP A 312 -16.43 -26.42 6.79
CA ASP A 312 -17.49 -27.10 7.54
C ASP A 312 -18.91 -26.48 7.42
N GLY A 313 -19.20 -25.82 6.30
CA GLY A 313 -20.46 -25.13 6.06
C GLY A 313 -20.56 -23.72 6.67
N GLU A 314 -19.51 -23.27 7.34
CA GLU A 314 -19.33 -21.90 7.82
C GLU A 314 -18.48 -21.10 6.82
N GLN A 315 -18.68 -19.79 6.80
CA GLN A 315 -17.97 -18.88 5.90
C GLN A 315 -17.45 -17.69 6.69
N MET A 316 -16.19 -17.35 6.47
CA MET A 316 -15.58 -16.10 6.88
C MET A 316 -15.30 -15.27 5.63
N ALA A 317 -15.80 -14.04 5.55
CA ALA A 317 -15.62 -13.18 4.38
C ALA A 317 -14.76 -11.96 4.71
N PHE A 318 -13.95 -11.55 3.74
CA PHE A 318 -12.99 -10.48 3.81
C PHE A 318 -13.18 -9.60 2.59
N LYS A 319 -13.60 -8.36 2.82
CA LYS A 319 -13.81 -7.40 1.76
C LYS A 319 -13.07 -6.11 2.09
N GLY A 320 -12.39 -5.52 1.15
CA GLY A 320 -11.71 -4.27 1.39
C GLY A 320 -11.26 -3.58 0.14
N SER A 321 -10.81 -2.35 0.33
CA SER A 321 -10.17 -1.58 -0.71
C SER A 321 -9.10 -0.70 -0.12
N MET A 322 -7.98 -0.52 -0.81
CA MET A 322 -6.97 0.46 -0.49
C MET A 322 -6.82 1.41 -1.68
N SER A 323 -7.05 2.69 -1.48
CA SER A 323 -6.88 3.72 -2.49
C SER A 323 -5.81 4.71 -2.05
N SER A 324 -5.06 5.25 -3.01
CA SER A 324 -4.11 6.33 -2.81
C SER A 324 -4.25 7.33 -3.95
N THR A 325 -4.32 8.60 -3.60
CA THR A 325 -4.21 9.73 -4.53
C THR A 325 -2.92 10.46 -4.23
N MET A 326 -2.14 10.75 -5.27
CA MET A 326 -0.93 11.54 -5.15
C MET A 326 -1.02 12.77 -6.04
N THR A 327 -0.57 13.90 -5.52
CA THR A 327 -0.59 15.19 -6.20
C THR A 327 0.70 15.96 -5.96
N ASN A 328 0.85 17.11 -6.62
CA ASN A 328 1.98 18.02 -6.40
C ASN A 328 3.35 17.35 -6.59
N PHE A 329 3.45 16.42 -7.55
CA PHE A 329 4.69 15.69 -7.86
C PHE A 329 5.85 16.65 -8.14
N ASN A 330 6.97 16.46 -7.43
CA ASN A 330 8.18 17.27 -7.54
C ASN A 330 7.94 18.78 -7.35
N GLY A 331 6.84 19.16 -6.70
CA GLY A 331 6.50 20.52 -6.33
C GLY A 331 6.98 20.87 -4.91
N THR A 332 6.55 22.03 -4.42
CA THR A 332 6.76 22.42 -3.01
C THR A 332 5.60 21.88 -2.17
N PRO A 333 5.83 20.93 -1.26
CA PRO A 333 4.76 20.33 -0.48
C PRO A 333 4.13 21.32 0.50
N ALA A 334 2.81 21.22 0.68
CA ALA A 334 2.12 21.88 1.78
C ALA A 334 2.24 21.06 3.07
N PHE A 335 3.14 21.50 3.96
CA PHE A 335 3.23 21.01 5.33
C PHE A 335 2.23 21.76 6.20
N GLU A 336 1.27 21.05 6.80
CA GLU A 336 0.11 21.62 7.50
C GLU A 336 0.13 21.37 9.01
N LEU A 337 0.97 20.45 9.48
CA LEU A 337 1.03 20.11 10.90
C LEU A 337 1.74 21.20 11.70
N GLU A 338 1.31 21.35 12.96
CA GLU A 338 1.97 22.22 13.92
C GLU A 338 3.38 21.68 14.21
N GLU A 339 4.40 22.49 13.98
CA GLU A 339 5.79 22.12 14.24
C GLU A 339 6.00 21.76 15.73
N PRO A 340 6.77 20.71 16.03
CA PRO A 340 7.18 20.38 17.39
C PRO A 340 8.06 21.49 17.98
N THR A 341 7.84 21.81 19.24
CA THR A 341 8.55 22.83 20.02
C THR A 341 8.84 22.30 21.43
N ALA A 342 9.76 22.93 22.16
CA ALA A 342 10.07 22.51 23.52
C ALA A 342 8.85 22.53 24.48
N ASP A 343 7.84 23.36 24.21
CA ASP A 343 6.66 23.50 25.08
C ASP A 343 5.55 22.47 24.79
N ASN A 344 5.50 21.94 23.56
CA ASN A 344 4.48 20.99 23.11
C ASN A 344 5.04 19.58 22.79
N THR A 345 6.30 19.31 23.14
CA THR A 345 6.99 18.03 22.91
C THR A 345 7.52 17.44 24.22
N LEU A 346 7.44 16.12 24.34
CA LEU A 346 8.03 15.32 25.42
C LEU A 346 9.05 14.35 24.82
N THR A 347 10.19 14.16 25.48
CA THR A 347 11.10 13.05 25.17
C THR A 347 10.59 11.74 25.77
N ILE A 348 11.15 10.61 25.34
CA ILE A 348 10.85 9.30 25.93
C ILE A 348 11.14 9.30 27.43
N ASP A 349 12.30 9.81 27.86
CA ASP A 349 12.65 9.93 29.28
C ASP A 349 11.61 10.71 30.09
N GLN A 350 11.11 11.83 29.55
CA GLN A 350 10.09 12.65 30.20
C GLN A 350 8.74 11.91 30.27
N LEU A 351 8.39 11.17 29.23
CA LEU A 351 7.19 10.34 29.22
C LEU A 351 7.27 9.24 30.28
N ASP A 352 8.41 8.56 30.38
CA ASP A 352 8.64 7.50 31.38
C ASP A 352 8.59 8.04 32.82
N GLU A 353 9.18 9.22 33.08
CA GLU A 353 9.07 9.88 34.39
C GLU A 353 7.62 10.19 34.76
N LEU A 354 6.82 10.69 33.81
CA LEU A 354 5.41 11.02 34.02
C LEU A 354 4.55 9.78 34.28
N ILE A 355 4.74 8.71 33.50
CA ILE A 355 4.02 7.45 33.67
C ILE A 355 4.37 6.80 35.02
N ASN A 356 5.65 6.76 35.39
CA ASN A 356 6.08 6.19 36.66
C ASN A 356 5.63 7.00 37.88
N ALA A 357 5.56 8.34 37.75
CA ALA A 357 5.07 9.20 38.82
C ALA A 357 3.58 8.99 39.10
N GLU A 358 2.77 8.72 38.06
CA GLU A 358 1.33 8.51 38.20
C GLU A 358 0.99 7.11 38.74
N MET A 359 1.77 6.08 38.41
CA MET A 359 1.62 4.71 38.94
C MET A 359 2.11 4.52 40.39
N ALA A 360 2.82 5.50 40.96
CA ALA A 360 3.31 5.47 42.33
C ALA A 360 2.28 5.96 43.38
N PHE A 361 1.10 6.39 42.93
CA PHE A 361 -0.07 6.78 43.74
C PHE A 361 -1.22 5.81 43.54
#